data_AF-A0A086ABR9-F1
#
_entry.id   AF-A0A086ABR9-F1
#
_cell.length_a   1.000
_cell.length_b   1.000
_cell.length_c   1.000
_cell.angle_alpha   90.00
_cell.angle_beta   90.00
_cell.angle_gamma   90.00
#
_symmetry.space_group_name_H-M   'P 1'
#
loop_
_entity.id
_entity.type
_entity.pdbx_description
1 polymer ?
#
loop_
_entity_poly.entity_id
_entity_poly.type
_entity_poly.pdbx_seq_one_letter_code
_entity_poly.pdbx_strand_id
1 'polypeptide(L)'
;MKTFICITIFLCFLFSCKKNDIKPEHLVDSTIKIYKNELPKKIIFYRDKNNRDIKNSKEYVFLDVKSLLKKNDENFMCLHIEYNKKGKSIGILSFKTGRIFSCTFDNEGKLLSKNIVQTKLEESKPYYIYYEILKRKYPDYMNWKLFPIPKDSLK
;
A
#
# COMPACT_ATOMS: atom_id res chain seq x y z
N MET A 1 40.75 43.93 4.51
CA MET A 1 39.70 43.45 3.58
C MET A 1 39.82 41.95 3.20
N LYS A 2 40.56 41.12 3.96
CA LYS A 2 40.72 39.68 3.68
C LYS A 2 40.00 38.75 4.68
N THR A 3 39.56 39.29 5.83
CA THR A 3 38.86 38.55 6.90
C THR A 3 37.37 38.38 6.66
N PHE A 4 36.73 39.21 5.83
CA PHE A 4 35.30 39.10 5.53
C PHE A 4 34.93 37.95 4.59
N ILE A 5 35.88 37.41 3.82
CA ILE A 5 35.61 36.35 2.83
C ILE A 5 35.53 34.96 3.49
N CYS A 6 36.22 34.75 4.62
CA CYS A 6 36.21 33.46 5.30
C CYS A 6 34.89 33.16 6.03
N ILE A 7 34.14 34.18 6.47
CA ILE A 7 32.90 34.00 7.25
C ILE A 7 31.74 33.55 6.35
N THR A 8 31.70 34.00 5.09
CA THR A 8 30.65 33.61 4.13
C THR A 8 30.78 32.17 3.65
N ILE A 9 32.00 31.62 3.57
CA ILE A 9 32.22 30.23 3.14
C ILE A 9 31.80 29.23 4.23
N PHE A 10 31.91 29.60 5.52
CA PHE A 10 31.51 28.73 6.63
C PHE A 10 29.97 28.62 6.79
N LEU A 11 29.20 29.64 6.39
CA LEU A 11 27.73 29.59 6.41
C LEU A 11 27.12 28.65 5.34
N CYS A 12 27.82 28.41 4.23
CA CYS A 12 27.31 27.55 3.15
C CYS A 12 27.31 26.05 3.51
N PHE A 13 28.12 25.61 4.48
CA PHE A 13 28.18 24.20 4.87
C PHE A 13 27.10 23.76 5.87
N LEU A 14 26.34 24.70 6.45
CA LEU A 14 25.31 24.38 7.46
C LEU A 14 23.91 24.11 6.86
N PHE A 15 23.71 24.29 5.55
CA PHE A 15 22.43 24.05 4.89
C PHE A 15 22.30 22.70 4.18
N SER A 16 23.20 21.75 4.43
CA SER A 16 22.94 20.35 4.04
C SER A 16 21.97 19.69 5.04
N CYS A 17 20.76 20.26 5.16
CA CYS A 17 19.61 19.57 5.71
C CYS A 17 19.31 18.40 4.79
N LYS A 18 19.90 17.23 5.07
CA LYS A 18 19.37 15.96 4.57
C LYS A 18 17.95 15.84 5.12
N LYS A 19 16.96 16.24 4.32
CA LYS A 19 15.55 15.88 4.58
C LYS A 19 15.53 14.36 4.68
N ASN A 20 15.39 13.84 5.91
CA ASN A 20 15.26 12.41 6.13
C ASN A 20 14.02 11.95 5.38
N ASP A 21 14.22 11.13 4.36
CA ASP A 21 13.11 10.62 3.58
C ASP A 21 12.23 9.73 4.47
N ILE A 22 10.95 10.06 4.55
CA ILE A 22 10.03 9.37 5.44
C ILE A 22 9.80 7.96 4.94
N LYS A 23 10.06 7.01 5.85
CA LYS A 23 9.90 5.58 5.59
C LYS A 23 8.45 5.26 5.22
N PRO A 24 8.22 4.43 4.19
CA PRO A 24 6.87 4.03 3.77
C PRO A 24 6.07 3.40 4.91
N GLU A 25 6.70 2.63 5.79
CA GLU A 25 6.06 2.02 6.96
C GLU A 25 5.30 3.05 7.80
N HIS A 26 5.91 4.21 8.05
CA HIS A 26 5.29 5.26 8.85
C HIS A 26 4.00 5.80 8.20
N LEU A 27 3.98 5.92 6.86
CA LEU A 27 2.81 6.38 6.13
C LEU A 27 1.71 5.32 6.08
N VAL A 28 2.10 4.04 5.95
CA VAL A 28 1.18 2.90 6.01
C VAL A 28 0.55 2.82 7.40
N ASP A 29 1.34 2.82 8.46
CA ASP A 29 0.88 2.82 9.86
C ASP A 29 -0.06 4.00 10.13
N SER A 30 0.31 5.19 9.65
CA SER A 30 -0.53 6.38 9.78
C SER A 30 -1.87 6.22 9.07
N THR A 31 -1.88 5.68 7.85
CA THR A 31 -3.11 5.41 7.08
C THR A 31 -4.01 4.40 7.79
N ILE A 32 -3.43 3.32 8.31
CA ILE A 32 -4.16 2.30 9.08
C ILE A 32 -4.78 2.92 10.33
N LYS A 33 -4.02 3.73 11.07
CA LYS A 33 -4.51 4.42 12.26
C LYS A 33 -5.64 5.40 11.95
N ILE A 34 -5.55 6.13 10.83
CA ILE A 34 -6.60 7.06 10.36
C ILE A 34 -7.91 6.32 10.08
N TYR A 35 -7.84 5.12 9.51
CA TYR A 35 -8.99 4.28 9.15
C TYR A 35 -9.20 3.08 10.08
N LYS A 36 -8.79 3.19 11.35
CA LYS A 36 -8.79 2.07 12.30
C LYS A 36 -10.19 1.48 12.58
N ASN A 37 -11.25 2.24 12.31
CA ASN A 37 -12.63 1.81 12.55
C ASN A 37 -13.24 1.15 11.30
N GLU A 38 -12.64 1.38 10.13
CA GLU A 38 -13.08 0.89 8.84
C GLU A 38 -12.25 -0.30 8.35
N LEU A 39 -11.00 -0.42 8.83
CA LEU A 39 -10.07 -1.49 8.51
C LEU A 39 -10.08 -2.59 9.59
N PRO A 40 -9.78 -3.85 9.22
CA PRO A 40 -9.66 -4.93 10.19
C PRO A 40 -8.45 -4.70 11.10
N LYS A 41 -8.56 -5.16 12.35
CA LYS A 41 -7.48 -5.03 13.37
C LYS A 41 -6.14 -5.63 12.94
N LYS A 42 -6.17 -6.68 12.11
CA LYS A 42 -4.99 -7.29 11.51
C LYS A 42 -5.18 -7.41 10.02
N ILE A 43 -4.38 -6.68 9.25
CA ILE A 43 -4.50 -6.60 7.79
C ILE A 43 -3.56 -7.61 7.14
N ILE A 44 -4.02 -8.24 6.07
CA ILE A 44 -3.21 -9.10 5.22
C ILE A 44 -3.06 -8.39 3.89
N PHE A 45 -1.84 -7.96 3.58
CA PHE A 45 -1.53 -7.35 2.29
C PHE A 45 -0.99 -8.39 1.32
N TYR A 46 -1.37 -8.24 0.05
CA TYR A 46 -0.66 -8.91 -1.04
C TYR A 46 0.74 -8.31 -1.22
N ARG A 47 1.76 -9.16 -1.18
CA ARG A 47 3.15 -8.81 -1.44
C ARG A 47 3.40 -8.70 -2.94
N ASP A 48 3.83 -7.54 -3.40
CA ASP A 48 4.22 -7.30 -4.78
C ASP A 48 5.60 -6.62 -4.88
N LYS A 49 5.98 -6.23 -6.10
CA LYS A 49 7.25 -5.55 -6.36
C LYS A 49 7.31 -4.14 -5.76
N ASN A 50 6.17 -3.46 -5.60
CA ASN A 50 6.10 -2.07 -5.16
C ASN A 50 6.12 -1.95 -3.63
N ASN A 51 5.75 -3.02 -2.92
CA ASN A 51 5.78 -3.06 -1.46
C ASN A 51 6.81 -4.06 -0.91
N ARG A 52 7.73 -4.58 -1.74
CA ARG A 52 8.66 -5.67 -1.37
C ARG A 52 9.47 -5.40 -0.10
N ASP A 53 9.93 -4.16 0.07
CA ASP A 53 10.86 -3.78 1.13
C ASP A 53 10.16 -3.40 2.45
N ILE A 54 8.83 -3.30 2.44
CA ILE A 54 8.04 -2.95 3.62
C ILE A 54 7.96 -4.15 4.55
N LYS A 55 8.51 -4.00 5.75
CA LYS A 55 8.51 -5.08 6.75
C LYS A 55 7.12 -5.31 7.33
N ASN A 56 6.86 -6.56 7.73
CA ASN A 56 5.67 -6.89 8.51
C ASN A 56 5.65 -6.12 9.84
N SER A 57 4.45 -5.86 10.36
CA SER A 57 4.24 -5.23 11.66
C SER A 57 3.32 -6.08 12.54
N LYS A 58 2.95 -5.56 13.72
CA LYS A 58 1.92 -6.19 14.57
C LYS A 58 0.53 -6.05 13.96
N GLU A 59 0.28 -4.97 13.21
CA GLU A 59 -1.02 -4.62 12.64
C GLU A 59 -1.23 -5.21 11.25
N TYR A 60 -0.16 -5.52 10.52
CA TYR A 60 -0.29 -6.11 9.19
C TYR A 60 0.83 -7.10 8.85
N VAL A 61 0.50 -8.01 7.95
CA VAL A 61 1.46 -8.94 7.35
C VAL A 61 1.31 -8.92 5.84
N PHE A 62 2.41 -9.05 5.13
CA PHE A 62 2.38 -9.23 3.69
C PHE A 62 2.63 -10.68 3.33
N LEU A 63 1.80 -11.20 2.43
CA LEU A 63 1.86 -12.58 1.97
C LEU A 63 2.03 -12.62 0.45
N ASP A 64 2.85 -13.56 -0.01
CA ASP A 64 2.95 -13.88 -1.43
C ASP A 64 1.71 -14.65 -1.93
N VAL A 65 1.68 -14.89 -3.24
CA VAL A 65 0.58 -15.59 -3.93
C VAL A 65 0.29 -16.95 -3.29
N LYS A 66 1.33 -17.77 -3.10
CA LYS A 66 1.20 -19.13 -2.57
C LYS A 66 0.66 -19.11 -1.15
N SER A 67 1.13 -18.19 -0.32
CA SER A 67 0.69 -18.05 1.07
C SER A 67 -0.74 -17.54 1.17
N LEU A 68 -1.16 -16.60 0.31
CA LEU A 68 -2.55 -16.13 0.23
C LEU A 68 -3.49 -17.27 -0.20
N LEU A 69 -3.14 -17.99 -1.27
CA LEU A 69 -3.94 -19.11 -1.78
C LEU A 69 -4.02 -20.26 -0.77
N LYS A 70 -2.95 -20.54 -0.03
CA LYS A 70 -2.94 -21.54 1.05
C LYS A 70 -3.79 -21.09 2.24
N LYS A 71 -3.70 -19.81 2.62
CA LYS A 71 -4.51 -19.24 3.70
C LYS A 71 -5.99 -19.26 3.35
N ASN A 72 -6.31 -19.12 2.05
CA ASN A 72 -7.67 -19.13 1.53
C ASN A 72 -8.54 -18.12 2.29
N ASP A 73 -8.13 -16.84 2.31
CA ASP A 73 -8.82 -15.76 3.01
C ASP A 73 -9.11 -14.63 2.01
N GLU A 74 -10.38 -14.38 1.71
CA GLU A 74 -10.80 -13.39 0.71
C GLU A 74 -10.75 -11.95 1.23
N ASN A 75 -10.37 -11.74 2.51
CA ASN A 75 -10.32 -10.42 3.14
C ASN A 75 -8.94 -9.74 3.03
N PHE A 76 -8.02 -10.31 2.26
CA PHE A 76 -6.74 -9.65 1.99
C PHE A 76 -6.94 -8.35 1.20
N MET A 77 -5.96 -7.47 1.28
CA MET A 77 -5.97 -6.13 0.70
C MET A 77 -4.73 -5.90 -0.16
N CYS A 78 -4.79 -4.90 -1.03
CA CYS A 78 -3.63 -4.39 -1.75
C CYS A 78 -3.18 -3.06 -1.19
N LEU A 79 -1.86 -2.88 -1.12
CA LEU A 79 -1.23 -1.63 -0.76
C LEU A 79 -0.70 -0.95 -2.02
N HIS A 80 -1.14 0.27 -2.27
CA HIS A 80 -0.67 1.14 -3.33
C HIS A 80 0.08 2.32 -2.73
N ILE A 81 1.27 2.60 -3.27
CA ILE A 81 2.11 3.71 -2.81
C ILE A 81 2.58 4.48 -4.02
N GLU A 82 2.24 5.77 -4.07
CA GLU A 82 2.68 6.68 -5.11
C GLU A 82 3.48 7.83 -4.52
N TYR A 83 4.61 8.12 -5.16
CA TYR A 83 5.47 9.25 -4.81
C TYR A 83 5.41 10.26 -5.96
N ASN A 84 5.08 11.51 -5.67
CA ASN A 84 5.14 12.59 -6.65
C ASN A 84 5.72 13.87 -6.02
N LYS A 85 5.95 14.91 -6.84
CA LYS A 85 6.54 16.17 -6.36
C LYS A 85 5.69 16.87 -5.29
N LYS A 86 4.37 16.65 -5.28
CA LYS A 86 3.41 17.28 -4.37
C LYS A 86 3.27 16.52 -3.04
N GLY A 87 3.69 15.26 -2.99
CA GLY A 87 3.59 14.45 -1.78
C GLY A 87 3.61 12.96 -2.05
N LYS A 88 3.17 12.20 -1.04
CA LYS A 88 3.16 10.75 -1.00
C LYS A 88 1.74 10.26 -0.76
N SER A 89 1.23 9.42 -1.63
CA SER A 89 -0.11 8.85 -1.52
C SER A 89 -0.04 7.38 -1.11
N ILE A 90 -0.82 7.01 -0.11
CA ILE A 90 -1.04 5.63 0.33
C ILE A 90 -2.48 5.26 0.05
N GLY A 91 -2.69 4.14 -0.63
CA GLY A 91 -4.00 3.56 -0.89
C GLY A 91 -4.08 2.12 -0.40
N ILE A 92 -5.13 1.78 0.35
CA ILE A 92 -5.43 0.41 0.77
C ILE A 92 -6.71 -0.05 0.07
N LEU A 93 -6.61 -1.02 -0.83
CA LEU A 93 -7.73 -1.54 -1.61
C LEU A 93 -8.23 -2.86 -1.03
N SER A 94 -9.54 -2.95 -0.77
CA SER A 94 -10.24 -4.19 -0.44
C SER A 94 -11.01 -4.72 -1.64
N PHE A 95 -10.64 -5.90 -2.15
CA PHE A 95 -11.37 -6.54 -3.26
C PHE A 95 -12.77 -6.99 -2.85
N LYS A 96 -12.94 -7.41 -1.59
CA LYS A 96 -14.24 -7.82 -1.05
C LYS A 96 -15.28 -6.70 -1.09
N THR A 97 -14.86 -5.48 -0.80
CA THR A 97 -15.78 -4.32 -0.73
C THR A 97 -15.71 -3.43 -1.96
N GLY A 98 -14.66 -3.55 -2.78
CA GLY A 98 -14.37 -2.61 -3.88
C GLY A 98 -14.04 -1.20 -3.39
N ARG A 99 -13.60 -1.04 -2.13
CA ARG A 99 -13.27 0.27 -1.55
C ARG A 99 -11.77 0.47 -1.46
N ILE A 100 -11.32 1.67 -1.83
CA ILE A 100 -9.97 2.15 -1.56
C ILE A 100 -9.99 3.20 -0.45
N PHE A 101 -9.13 3.00 0.55
CA PHE A 101 -8.89 3.92 1.65
C PHE A 101 -7.58 4.66 1.37
N SER A 102 -7.69 5.94 1.04
CA SER A 102 -6.55 6.72 0.58
C SER A 102 -6.21 7.85 1.54
N CYS A 103 -4.91 8.08 1.71
CA CYS A 103 -4.35 9.25 2.38
C CYS A 103 -3.24 9.84 1.50
N THR A 104 -3.23 11.16 1.35
CA THR A 104 -2.11 11.90 0.77
C THR A 104 -1.40 12.66 1.88
N PHE A 105 -0.07 12.53 1.91
CA PHE A 105 0.81 13.19 2.85
C PHE A 105 1.74 14.14 2.10
N ASP A 106 2.19 15.20 2.75
CA ASP A 106 3.29 16.00 2.23
C ASP A 106 4.63 15.25 2.36
N ASN A 107 5.71 15.87 1.90
CA ASN A 107 7.05 15.29 1.98
C ASN A 107 7.58 15.18 3.43
N GLU A 108 6.91 15.81 4.39
CA GLU A 108 7.19 15.79 5.82
C GLU A 108 6.26 14.83 6.58
N GLY A 109 5.40 14.08 5.86
CA GLY A 109 4.55 13.04 6.41
C GLY A 109 3.33 13.59 7.11
N LYS A 110 3.05 14.89 6.98
CA LYS A 110 1.82 15.50 7.46
C LYS A 110 0.69 15.15 6.51
N LEU A 111 -0.44 14.74 7.08
CA LEU A 111 -1.64 14.43 6.31
C LEU A 111 -2.16 15.69 5.61
N LEU A 112 -2.29 15.62 4.28
CA LEU A 112 -2.90 16.65 3.45
C LEU A 112 -4.37 16.35 3.17
N SER A 113 -4.70 15.10 2.88
CA SER A 113 -6.08 14.69 2.57
C SER A 113 -6.30 13.21 2.87
N LYS A 114 -7.57 12.85 3.07
CA LYS A 114 -8.03 11.48 3.19
C LYS A 114 -9.36 11.30 2.47
N ASN A 115 -9.56 10.15 1.86
CA ASN A 115 -10.77 9.80 1.12
C ASN A 115 -11.01 8.29 1.08
N ILE A 116 -12.29 7.91 1.08
CA ILE A 116 -12.75 6.54 0.80
C ILE A 116 -13.49 6.58 -0.52
N VAL A 117 -13.08 5.76 -1.49
CA VAL A 117 -13.68 5.74 -2.82
C VAL A 117 -14.13 4.33 -3.16
N GLN A 118 -15.36 4.21 -3.66
CA GLN A 118 -15.82 2.97 -4.29
C GLN A 118 -15.21 2.92 -5.69
N THR A 119 -14.42 1.88 -5.98
CA THR A 119 -13.73 1.71 -7.25
C THR A 119 -14.24 0.49 -7.99
N LYS A 120 -14.21 0.57 -9.32
CA LYS A 120 -14.31 -0.62 -10.15
C LYS A 120 -13.02 -1.41 -9.97
N LEU A 121 -13.14 -2.72 -9.74
CA LEU A 121 -11.99 -3.60 -9.64
C LEU A 121 -11.46 -3.88 -11.04
N GLU A 122 -10.21 -3.56 -11.26
CA GLU A 122 -9.54 -3.84 -12.52
C GLU A 122 -8.84 -5.21 -12.46
N GLU A 123 -8.82 -5.87 -13.62
CA GLU A 123 -8.12 -7.13 -13.77
C GLU A 123 -6.63 -6.95 -13.48
N SER A 124 -6.15 -7.77 -12.55
CA SER A 124 -4.79 -7.70 -12.04
C SER A 124 -4.45 -9.01 -11.34
N LYS A 125 -3.16 -9.23 -11.05
CA LYS A 125 -2.74 -10.41 -10.30
C LYS A 125 -3.49 -10.60 -8.96
N PRO A 126 -3.59 -9.60 -8.07
CA PRO A 126 -4.36 -9.74 -6.83
C PRO A 126 -5.87 -9.93 -7.05
N TYR A 127 -6.43 -9.34 -8.11
CA TYR A 127 -7.82 -9.58 -8.50
C TYR A 127 -8.06 -11.07 -8.81
N TYR A 128 -7.21 -11.70 -9.62
CA TYR A 128 -7.34 -13.11 -9.94
C TYR A 128 -7.13 -14.03 -8.71
N ILE A 129 -6.24 -13.66 -7.79
CA ILE A 129 -6.04 -14.39 -6.53
C ILE A 129 -7.33 -14.34 -5.69
N TYR A 130 -7.97 -13.16 -5.60
CA TYR A 130 -9.23 -13.00 -4.90
C TYR A 130 -10.33 -13.91 -5.48
N TYR A 131 -10.49 -13.92 -6.81
CA TYR A 131 -11.48 -14.79 -7.45
C TYR A 131 -11.16 -16.28 -7.33
N GLU A 132 -9.89 -16.68 -7.33
CA GLU A 132 -9.50 -18.07 -7.09
C GLU A 132 -9.83 -18.51 -5.66
N ILE A 133 -9.66 -17.63 -4.66
CA ILE A 133 -10.10 -17.89 -3.28
C ILE A 133 -11.62 -18.01 -3.21
N LEU A 134 -12.37 -17.11 -3.86
CA LEU A 134 -13.83 -17.20 -3.92
C LEU A 134 -14.30 -18.50 -4.56
N LYS A 135 -13.67 -18.94 -5.67
CA LYS A 135 -13.97 -20.21 -6.32
C LYS A 135 -13.81 -21.41 -5.39
N ARG A 136 -12.75 -21.42 -4.58
CA ARG A 136 -12.48 -22.50 -3.62
C ARG A 136 -13.49 -22.52 -2.48
N LYS A 137 -13.90 -21.35 -2.00
CA LYS A 137 -14.85 -21.22 -0.88
C LYS A 137 -16.30 -21.41 -1.30
N TYR A 138 -16.64 -20.93 -2.49
CA TYR A 138 -18.00 -20.82 -2.99
C TYR A 138 -18.07 -21.34 -4.43
N PRO A 139 -17.89 -22.66 -4.63
CA PRO A 139 -17.86 -23.25 -5.97
C PRO A 139 -19.16 -23.03 -6.76
N ASP A 140 -20.29 -22.84 -6.07
CA ASP A 140 -21.61 -22.64 -6.70
C ASP A 140 -22.00 -21.16 -6.85
N TYR A 141 -21.14 -20.22 -6.44
CA TYR A 141 -21.45 -18.79 -6.46
C TYR A 141 -21.68 -18.24 -7.88
N MET A 142 -20.96 -18.77 -8.86
CA MET A 142 -21.15 -18.43 -10.27
C MET A 142 -20.63 -19.53 -11.19
N ASN A 143 -20.92 -19.42 -12.48
CA ASN A 143 -20.33 -20.33 -13.46
C ASN A 143 -18.86 -19.98 -13.71
N TRP A 144 -17.97 -20.55 -12.90
CA TRP A 144 -16.52 -20.36 -12.99
C TRP A 144 -15.90 -20.77 -14.34
N LYS A 145 -16.62 -21.54 -15.17
CA LYS A 145 -16.15 -21.87 -16.53
C LYS A 145 -16.22 -20.67 -17.47
N LEU A 146 -17.13 -19.73 -17.20
CA LEU A 146 -17.29 -18.48 -17.98
C LEU A 146 -16.32 -17.38 -17.52
N PHE A 147 -15.57 -17.62 -16.45
CA PHE A 147 -14.60 -16.67 -15.89
C PHE A 147 -13.23 -17.35 -15.76
N PRO A 148 -12.50 -17.55 -16.89
CA PRO A 148 -11.21 -18.21 -16.86
C PRO A 148 -10.17 -17.36 -16.11
N ILE A 149 -9.55 -17.96 -15.09
CA ILE A 149 -8.47 -17.30 -14.33
C ILE A 149 -7.13 -17.65 -14.99
N PRO A 150 -6.34 -16.66 -15.45
CA PRO A 150 -5.03 -16.94 -16.05
C PRO A 150 -4.11 -17.64 -15.04
N LYS A 151 -3.60 -18.82 -15.41
CA LYS A 151 -2.76 -19.63 -14.49
C LYS A 151 -1.48 -18.92 -14.08
N ASP A 152 -0.91 -18.09 -14.96
CA ASP A 152 0.31 -17.33 -14.64
C ASP A 152 0.08 -16.26 -13.56
N SER A 153 -1.15 -15.78 -13.41
CA SER A 153 -1.54 -14.89 -12.31
C SER A 153 -1.56 -15.60 -10.95
N LEU A 154 -1.51 -16.94 -10.92
CA LEU A 154 -1.51 -17.74 -9.70
C LEU A 154 -0.13 -18.33 -9.34
N LYS A 155 0.90 -18.06 -10.15
CA LYS A 155 2.28 -18.54 -9.93
C LYS A 155 3.12 -17.60 -9.06
#